data_AF-A0A2X1XUJ6-F1
#
_entry.id   AF-A0A2X1XUJ6-F1
#
_cell.length_a   1.000
_cell.length_b   1.000
_cell.length_c   1.000
_cell.angle_alpha   90.00
_cell.angle_beta   90.00
_cell.angle_gamma   90.00
#
_symmetry.space_group_name_H-M   'P 1'
#
loop_
_entity.id
_entity.type
_entity.pdbx_description
1 polymer ?
#
loop_
_entity_poly.entity_id
_entity_poly.type
_entity_poly.pdbx_seq_one_letter_code
_entity_poly.pdbx_strand_id
1 'polypeptide(L)'
;MERDTDFAAEHIFNIIDSRYRSGKPLIITTNLNISALTNPETIKDKRIYSRILEICSPIIFTGENRRIEKMKEKSKLAYEILKKE
;
A
#
# COMPACT_ATOMS: atom_id res chain seq x y z
N MET A 1 5.12 -9.26 -10.47
CA MET A 1 3.83 -9.96 -10.53
C MET A 1 3.17 -9.80 -9.18
N GLU A 2 2.15 -8.95 -9.13
CA GLU A 2 1.14 -9.01 -8.08
C GLU A 2 0.54 -10.42 -8.14
N ARG A 3 0.52 -11.14 -7.02
CA ARG A 3 -0.03 -12.51 -6.97
C ARG A 3 -1.55 -12.40 -6.84
N ASP A 4 -2.21 -12.00 -7.92
CA ASP A 4 -3.67 -11.99 -8.04
C ASP A 4 -4.20 -13.41 -8.24
N THR A 5 -3.98 -14.26 -7.24
CA THR A 5 -4.71 -15.53 -7.14
C THR A 5 -5.84 -15.34 -6.15
N ASP A 6 -7.01 -15.91 -6.45
CA ASP A 6 -8.18 -15.88 -5.53
C ASP A 6 -7.81 -16.38 -4.12
N PHE A 7 -6.88 -17.33 -4.05
CA PHE A 7 -6.32 -17.85 -2.80
C PHE A 7 -5.61 -16.77 -1.96
N ALA A 8 -4.82 -15.90 -2.59
CA ALA A 8 -4.13 -14.83 -1.88
C ALA A 8 -5.12 -13.81 -1.31
N ALA A 9 -6.14 -13.45 -2.08
CA ALA A 9 -7.19 -12.52 -1.64
C ALA A 9 -7.97 -13.08 -0.44
N GLU A 10 -8.33 -14.36 -0.48
CA GLU A 10 -8.99 -15.03 0.65
C GLU A 10 -8.11 -15.08 1.90
N HIS A 11 -6.82 -15.36 1.74
CA HIS A 11 -5.89 -15.36 2.87
C HIS A 11 -5.74 -13.97 3.51
N ILE A 12 -5.64 -12.93 2.69
CA ILE A 12 -5.59 -11.53 3.16
C ILE A 12 -6.88 -11.18 3.91
N PHE A 13 -8.04 -11.55 3.37
CA PHE A 13 -9.33 -11.36 4.05
C PHE A 13 -9.35 -12.00 5.44
N ASN A 14 -8.90 -13.26 5.55
CA ASN A 14 -8.89 -14.00 6.80
C ASN A 14 -7.98 -13.36 7.85
N ILE A 15 -6.82 -12.83 7.44
CA ILE A 15 -5.92 -12.09 8.34
C ILE A 15 -6.63 -10.84 8.87
N ILE A 16 -7.25 -10.05 7.99
CA ILE A 16 -7.93 -8.80 8.36
C ILE A 16 -9.12 -9.09 9.28
N ASP A 17 -9.96 -10.07 8.95
CA ASP A 17 -11.13 -10.45 9.77
C ASP A 17 -10.71 -10.98 11.15
N SER A 18 -9.63 -11.76 11.22
CA SER A 18 -9.08 -12.25 12.50
C SER A 18 -8.58 -11.11 13.39
N ARG A 19 -7.87 -10.12 12.82
CA ARG A 19 -7.39 -8.94 13.57
C ARG A 19 -8.54 -8.05 14.02
N TYR A 20 -9.52 -7.83 13.14
CA TYR A 20 -10.76 -7.14 13.45
C TYR A 20 -11.48 -7.76 14.65
N ARG A 21 -11.76 -9.08 14.61
CA ARG A 21 -12.46 -9.79 15.69
C ARG A 21 -11.69 -9.85 16.99
N SER A 22 -10.35 -9.90 16.93
CA SER A 22 -9.51 -9.92 18.11
C SER A 22 -9.22 -8.53 18.68
N GLY A 23 -9.68 -7.45 18.02
CA GLY A 23 -9.45 -6.07 18.44
C GLY A 23 -7.96 -5.67 18.46
N LYS A 24 -7.10 -6.41 17.74
CA LYS A 24 -5.66 -6.14 17.72
C LYS A 24 -5.33 -5.08 16.68
N PRO A 25 -4.40 -4.15 16.97
CA PRO A 25 -4.05 -3.08 16.03
C PRO A 25 -3.44 -3.65 14.75
N LEU A 26 -3.64 -2.92 13.66
CA LEU A 26 -3.16 -3.26 12.32
C LEU A 26 -2.62 -1.98 11.66
N ILE A 27 -1.47 -2.09 10.99
CA ILE A 27 -0.88 -1.01 10.18
C ILE A 27 -0.91 -1.47 8.73
N ILE A 28 -1.54 -0.66 7.86
CA ILE A 28 -1.68 -0.94 6.43
C ILE A 28 -1.12 0.24 5.65
N THR A 29 -0.37 -0.06 4.59
CA THR A 29 0.04 0.90 3.57
C THR A 29 -0.59 0.48 2.25
N THR A 30 -1.21 1.42 1.55
CA THR A 30 -1.78 1.18 0.22
C THR A 30 -1.49 2.36 -0.69
N ASN A 31 -1.38 2.09 -1.98
CA ASN A 31 -1.32 3.09 -3.04
C ASN A 31 -2.73 3.46 -3.57
N LEU A 32 -3.80 2.91 -2.98
CA LEU A 32 -5.16 3.26 -3.33
C LEU A 32 -5.54 4.66 -2.84
N ASN A 33 -6.28 5.38 -3.67
CA ASN A 33 -6.90 6.63 -3.28
C ASN A 33 -8.01 6.39 -2.25
N ILE A 34 -8.27 7.39 -1.41
CA ILE A 34 -9.33 7.32 -0.40
C ILE A 34 -10.71 7.02 -1.02
N SER A 35 -10.98 7.54 -2.22
CA SER A 35 -12.22 7.29 -2.95
C SER A 35 -12.42 5.81 -3.30
N ALA A 36 -11.34 5.09 -3.65
CA ALA A 36 -11.39 3.66 -3.93
C ALA A 36 -11.64 2.83 -2.66
N LEU A 37 -11.20 3.31 -1.49
CA LEU A 37 -11.48 2.68 -0.21
C LEU A 37 -12.94 2.88 0.24
N THR A 38 -13.51 4.06 -0.01
CA THR A 38 -14.88 4.40 0.40
C THR A 38 -15.95 3.92 -0.59
N ASN A 39 -15.60 3.83 -1.88
CA ASN A 39 -16.50 3.38 -2.94
C ASN A 39 -15.88 2.23 -3.78
N PRO A 40 -15.70 1.05 -3.18
CA PRO A 40 -15.16 -0.11 -3.88
C PRO A 40 -16.13 -0.66 -4.93
N GLU A 41 -15.57 -1.15 -6.04
CA GLU A 41 -16.35 -1.72 -7.16
C GLU A 41 -16.90 -3.12 -6.84
N THR A 42 -16.17 -3.92 -6.06
CA THR A 42 -16.59 -5.29 -5.72
C THR A 42 -17.15 -5.42 -4.31
N ILE A 43 -18.12 -6.33 -4.14
CA ILE A 43 -18.70 -6.65 -2.83
C ILE A 43 -17.64 -7.21 -1.86
N LYS A 44 -16.67 -7.97 -2.39
CA LYS A 44 -15.56 -8.54 -1.60
C LYS A 44 -14.72 -7.41 -0.99
N ASP A 45 -14.32 -6.45 -1.81
CA ASP A 45 -13.51 -5.30 -1.38
C ASP A 45 -14.27 -4.42 -0.40
N LYS A 46 -15.58 -4.19 -0.64
CA LYS A 46 -16.45 -3.45 0.27
C LYS A 46 -16.40 -3.98 1.70
N ARG A 47 -16.41 -5.31 1.86
CA ARG A 47 -16.37 -5.96 3.16
C ARG A 47 -14.99 -5.88 3.83
N ILE A 48 -13.91 -5.89 3.05
CA ILE A 48 -12.54 -5.73 3.56
C ILE A 48 -12.33 -4.28 4.01
N TYR A 49 -12.63 -3.33 3.13
CA TYR A 49 -12.38 -1.92 3.36
C TYR A 49 -13.22 -1.36 4.50
N SER A 50 -14.48 -1.82 4.68
CA SER A 50 -15.29 -1.39 5.82
C SER A 50 -14.63 -1.74 7.16
N ARG A 51 -14.04 -2.94 7.29
CA ARG A 51 -13.35 -3.37 8.51
C ARG A 51 -12.05 -2.61 8.73
N ILE A 52 -11.29 -2.37 7.66
CA ILE A 52 -10.06 -1.57 7.73
C ILE A 52 -10.40 -0.15 8.20
N LEU A 53 -11.40 0.50 7.61
CA LEU A 53 -11.78 1.87 7.95
C LEU A 53 -12.33 2.00 9.38
N GLU A 54 -12.86 0.91 9.95
CA GLU A 54 -13.30 0.89 11.35
C GLU A 54 -12.12 0.84 12.33
N ILE A 55 -11.05 0.10 12.01
CA ILE A 55 -9.91 -0.12 12.92
C ILE A 55 -8.70 0.80 12.63
N CYS A 56 -8.59 1.33 11.41
CA CYS A 56 -7.46 2.14 10.94
C CYS A 56 -7.93 3.53 10.52
N SER A 57 -7.35 4.57 11.13
CA SER A 57 -7.52 5.94 10.64
C SER A 57 -6.58 6.20 9.45
N PRO A 58 -7.08 6.58 8.26
CA PRO A 58 -6.24 6.79 7.09
C PRO A 58 -5.38 8.05 7.24
N ILE A 59 -4.13 7.96 6.80
CA ILE A 59 -3.19 9.08 6.69
C ILE A 59 -2.80 9.24 5.23
N ILE A 60 -3.06 10.40 4.65
CA ILE A 60 -2.79 10.67 3.23
C ILE A 60 -1.36 11.18 3.07
N PHE A 61 -0.59 10.52 2.20
CA PHE A 61 0.76 10.93 1.84
C PHE A 61 0.77 11.60 0.46
N THR A 62 0.99 12.91 0.41
CA THR A 62 1.02 13.72 -0.83
C THR A 62 2.43 14.05 -1.31
N GLY A 63 3.46 13.44 -0.71
CA GLY A 63 4.86 13.73 -1.04
C GLY A 63 5.33 13.14 -2.37
N GLU A 64 6.41 13.69 -2.91
CA GLU A 64 7.05 13.18 -4.12
C GLU A 64 7.67 11.79 -3.91
N ASN A 65 7.85 11.05 -5.01
CA ASN A 65 8.45 9.72 -4.94
C ASN A 65 9.95 9.81 -4.63
N ARG A 66 10.29 9.56 -3.35
CA ARG A 66 11.67 9.51 -2.84
C ARG A 66 12.60 8.59 -3.63
N ARG A 67 12.09 7.58 -4.34
CA ARG A 67 12.92 6.71 -5.19
C ARG A 67 13.45 7.44 -6.42
N ILE A 68 12.70 8.39 -6.96
CA ILE A 68 13.12 9.22 -8.11
C ILE A 68 14.25 10.16 -7.70
N GLU A 69 14.14 10.80 -6.54
CA GLU A 69 15.21 11.64 -5.98
C GLU A 69 16.51 10.84 -5.81
N LYS A 70 16.43 9.70 -5.13
CA LYS A 70 17.60 8.80 -4.96
C LYS A 70 18.17 8.30 -6.27
N MET A 71 17.34 8.05 -7.27
CA MET A 71 17.80 7.67 -8.60
C MET A 71 18.61 8.80 -9.24
N LYS A 72 18.12 10.05 -9.19
CA LYS A 72 18.83 11.22 -9.73
C LYS A 72 20.18 11.43 -9.04
N GLU A 73 20.24 11.28 -7.72
CA GLU A 73 21.48 11.36 -6.93
C GLU A 73 22.49 10.30 -7.39
N LYS A 74 22.05 9.04 -7.51
CA LYS A 74 22.91 7.94 -7.97
C LYS A 74 23.41 8.15 -9.40
N SER A 75 22.55 8.61 -10.30
CA SER A 75 22.94 8.91 -11.68
C SER A 75 23.96 10.04 -11.75
N LYS A 76 23.82 11.08 -10.92
CA LYS A 76 24.79 12.18 -10.84
C LYS A 76 26.14 11.69 -10.34
N LEU A 77 26.16 10.87 -9.28
CA LEU A 77 27.38 10.28 -8.74
C LEU A 77 28.10 9.42 -9.80
N ALA A 78 27.35 8.57 -10.52
CA ALA A 78 27.92 7.74 -11.58
C ALA A 78 28.56 8.57 -12.70
N TYR A 79 27.90 9.66 -13.11
CA TYR A 79 28.45 10.59 -14.11
C TYR A 79 29.75 11.26 -13.63
N GLU A 80 29.81 11.67 -12.36
CA GLU A 80 31.02 12.29 -11.80
C GLU A 80 32.21 11.33 -11.71
N ILE A 81 31.96 10.04 -11.44
CA ILE A 81 33.01 9.01 -11.45
C ILE A 81 33.53 8.81 -12.87
N LEU A 82 32.63 8.63 -13.85
CA LEU A 82 32.99 8.38 -15.25
C LEU A 82 33.72 9.56 -15.92
N LYS A 83 33.52 10.79 -15.43
CA LYS A 83 34.18 12.00 -15.98
C LYS A 83 35.61 12.20 -15.44
N LYS A 84 35.98 11.50 -14.35
CA LYS A 84 37.32 11.62 -13.73
C LYS A 84 38.34 10.64 -14.31
N GLU A 85 37.91 9.69 -15.14
CA GLU A 85 38.75 8.87 -16.02
C GLU A 85 38.96 9.56 -17.36
#